data_AF-A0A2L0CQQ9-F1
#
_entry.id   AF-A0A2L0CQQ9-F1
#
_cell.length_a   1.000
_cell.length_b   1.000
_cell.length_c   1.000
_cell.angle_alpha   90.00
_cell.angle_beta   90.00
_cell.angle_gamma   90.00
#
_symmetry.space_group_name_H-M   'P 1'
#
loop_
_entity.id
_entity.type
_entity.pdbx_description
1 polymer ?
#
loop_
_entity_poly.entity_id
_entity_poly.type
_entity_poly.pdbx_seq_one_letter_code
_entity_poly.pdbx_strand_id
1 'polypeptide(L)'
;YKAIGTNLAGLAQCGAWGCFDEFNRIDVSVLSVISTQLQTIRSALVLKLKRFIFEGVEIDLDPKVGIFITMNPGYAGRTELPESVKALFRPVVCILPDLEMICLISLFSDGFLQAKVLAKKMTVLYKLAREQLSKQYHYDWGLRALNAVLRMAGVLKRATPDVPENFVLMRALRDMNYPKFVFEDVPLFLGLIRDLFPGMDCPRVGYPDFNAAVEKAFTQHGYVILNEQLDKVVQLYETMMTRHSSMIVGPTGGGKTVVIRALCNAQTIMGIPTKLFILNPKACSVIELYGILDPVTRDWTDGLLSNIFRDINKPTEKNIRRYILFDGDVDALWIEN
;
A
#
# COMPACT_ATOMS: atom_id res chain seq x y z
N TYR A 1 -25.54 -6.69 -7.04
CA TYR A 1 -26.55 -5.95 -6.26
C TYR A 1 -27.02 -6.72 -5.02
N LYS A 2 -27.42 -8.01 -5.11
CA LYS A 2 -27.92 -8.78 -3.95
C LYS A 2 -26.99 -8.76 -2.73
N ALA A 3 -25.69 -8.97 -2.92
CA ALA A 3 -24.70 -8.92 -1.83
C ALA A 3 -24.66 -7.54 -1.13
N ILE A 4 -24.72 -6.45 -1.89
CA ILE A 4 -24.79 -5.09 -1.34
C ILE A 4 -26.12 -4.86 -0.61
N GLY A 5 -27.23 -5.37 -1.16
CA GLY A 5 -28.52 -5.35 -0.47
C GLY A 5 -28.47 -6.05 0.88
N THR A 6 -27.84 -7.23 0.97
CA THR A 6 -27.65 -7.94 2.26
C THR A 6 -26.82 -7.11 3.25
N ASN A 7 -25.73 -6.48 2.78
CA ASN A 7 -24.93 -5.60 3.63
C ASN A 7 -25.73 -4.38 4.11
N LEU A 8 -26.49 -3.73 3.22
CA LEU A 8 -27.34 -2.59 3.55
C LEU A 8 -28.45 -2.96 4.55
N ALA A 9 -29.08 -4.12 4.38
CA ALA A 9 -30.08 -4.64 5.32
C ALA A 9 -29.45 -4.91 6.70
N GLY A 10 -28.22 -5.44 6.74
CA GLY A 10 -27.47 -5.61 7.97
C GLY A 10 -27.16 -4.28 8.65
N LEU A 11 -26.65 -3.30 7.90
CA LEU A 11 -26.34 -1.95 8.39
C LEU A 11 -27.57 -1.23 8.95
N ALA A 12 -28.71 -1.34 8.27
CA ALA A 12 -29.97 -0.72 8.69
C ALA A 12 -30.49 -1.30 10.01
N GLN A 13 -30.35 -2.61 10.22
CA GLN A 13 -30.80 -3.29 11.43
C GLN A 13 -29.83 -3.08 12.61
N CYS A 14 -28.53 -2.99 12.36
CA CYS A 14 -27.54 -2.83 13.43
C CYS A 14 -27.25 -1.36 13.79
N GLY A 15 -27.65 -0.40 12.95
CA GLY A 15 -27.38 1.02 13.18
C GLY A 15 -25.92 1.43 13.00
N ALA A 16 -25.15 0.67 12.23
CA ALA A 16 -23.73 0.95 11.98
C ALA A 16 -23.51 1.85 10.77
N TRP A 17 -22.29 2.39 10.67
CA TRP A 17 -21.87 3.21 9.53
C TRP A 17 -21.13 2.33 8.51
N GLY A 18 -21.67 2.26 7.30
CA GLY A 18 -21.03 1.63 6.15
C GLY A 18 -20.20 2.65 5.38
N CYS A 19 -18.87 2.48 5.38
CA CYS A 19 -17.96 3.24 4.53
C CYS A 19 -17.54 2.36 3.35
N PHE A 20 -18.17 2.58 2.19
CA PHE A 20 -17.87 1.82 0.98
C PHE A 20 -16.76 2.52 0.19
N ASP A 21 -15.58 1.90 0.19
CA ASP A 21 -14.42 2.42 -0.54
C ASP A 21 -14.54 2.12 -2.04
N GLU A 22 -14.07 3.04 -2.89
CA GLU A 22 -13.99 2.90 -4.35
C GLU A 22 -15.33 2.52 -5.02
N PHE A 23 -16.41 3.13 -4.53
CA PHE A 23 -17.79 2.82 -4.94
C PHE A 23 -18.04 2.98 -6.46
N ASN A 24 -17.22 3.80 -7.11
CA ASN A 24 -17.28 4.08 -8.55
C ASN A 24 -16.63 3.00 -9.45
N ARG A 25 -16.24 1.84 -8.88
CA ARG A 25 -15.87 0.63 -9.63
C ARG A 25 -17.03 -0.33 -9.89
N ILE A 26 -18.16 -0.13 -9.21
CA ILE A 26 -19.33 -0.99 -9.38
C ILE A 26 -19.95 -0.70 -10.75
N ASP A 27 -20.33 -1.76 -11.47
CA ASP A 27 -21.00 -1.65 -12.77
C ASP A 27 -22.25 -0.76 -12.69
N VAL A 28 -22.44 0.07 -13.72
CA VAL A 28 -23.50 1.08 -13.78
C VAL A 28 -24.90 0.44 -13.64
N SER A 29 -25.12 -0.74 -14.23
CA SER A 29 -26.41 -1.44 -14.11
C SER A 29 -26.72 -1.86 -12.67
N VAL A 30 -25.67 -2.23 -11.93
CA VAL A 30 -25.76 -2.61 -10.51
C VAL A 30 -26.00 -1.38 -9.64
N LEU A 31 -25.34 -0.25 -9.94
CA LEU A 31 -25.52 1.02 -9.25
C LEU A 31 -26.96 1.54 -9.35
N SER A 32 -27.63 1.35 -10.49
CA SER A 32 -29.04 1.73 -10.66
C SER A 32 -29.96 0.99 -9.68
N VAL A 33 -29.74 -0.31 -9.45
CA VAL A 33 -30.53 -1.09 -8.48
C VAL A 33 -30.20 -0.65 -7.04
N ILE A 34 -28.92 -0.39 -6.76
CA ILE A 34 -28.50 0.10 -5.44
C ILE A 34 -29.10 1.47 -5.13
N SER A 35 -29.30 2.34 -6.14
CA SER A 35 -29.98 3.63 -5.98
C SER A 35 -31.38 3.44 -5.37
N THR A 36 -32.14 2.46 -5.85
CA THR A 36 -33.47 2.15 -5.29
C THR A 36 -33.35 1.68 -3.84
N GLN A 37 -32.40 0.79 -3.53
CA GLN A 37 -32.16 0.29 -2.16
C GLN A 37 -31.82 1.42 -1.19
N LEU A 38 -30.90 2.30 -1.58
CA LEU A 38 -30.51 3.47 -0.79
C LEU A 38 -31.66 4.45 -0.61
N GLN A 39 -32.47 4.66 -1.66
CA GLN A 39 -33.65 5.52 -1.58
C GLN A 39 -34.68 4.96 -0.60
N THR A 40 -34.92 3.64 -0.58
CA THR A 40 -35.84 3.00 0.38
C THR A 40 -35.38 3.22 1.82
N ILE A 41 -34.09 3.03 2.12
CA ILE A 41 -33.52 3.29 3.45
C ILE A 41 -33.64 4.78 3.81
N ARG A 42 -33.28 5.68 2.89
CA ARG A 42 -33.39 7.13 3.10
C ARG A 42 -34.82 7.56 3.40
N SER A 43 -35.79 7.07 2.63
CA SER A 43 -37.20 7.37 2.85
C SER A 43 -37.69 6.88 4.22
N ALA A 44 -37.29 5.68 4.64
CA ALA A 44 -37.63 5.16 5.96
C ALA A 44 -37.03 6.00 7.11
N LEU A 45 -35.79 6.49 6.94
CA LEU A 45 -35.15 7.42 7.88
C LEU A 45 -35.86 8.77 7.96
N VAL A 46 -36.22 9.36 6.82
CA VAL A 46 -36.92 10.65 6.76
C VAL A 46 -38.30 10.55 7.43
N LEU A 47 -39.00 9.44 7.20
CA LEU A 47 -40.31 9.16 7.82
C LEU A 47 -40.21 8.68 9.27
N LYS A 48 -39.00 8.48 9.81
CA LYS A 48 -38.72 8.00 11.17
C LYS A 48 -39.43 6.68 11.48
N LEU A 49 -39.48 5.77 10.51
CA LEU A 49 -40.06 4.45 10.69
C LEU A 49 -39.20 3.59 11.63
N LYS A 50 -39.82 2.73 12.42
CA LYS A 50 -39.11 1.70 13.22
C LYS A 50 -38.88 0.40 12.44
N ARG A 51 -39.78 0.13 11.50
CA ARG A 51 -39.76 -1.02 10.60
C ARG A 51 -40.14 -0.56 9.20
N PHE A 52 -39.52 -1.16 8.19
CA PHE A 52 -39.82 -0.86 6.81
C PHE A 52 -39.59 -2.09 5.93
N ILE A 53 -40.22 -2.10 4.76
CA ILE A 53 -40.05 -3.18 3.79
C ILE A 53 -38.81 -2.88 2.96
N PHE A 54 -37.83 -3.78 3.01
CA PHE A 54 -36.60 -3.73 2.21
C PHE A 54 -36.46 -5.03 1.42
N GLU A 55 -36.35 -4.93 0.09
CA GLU A 55 -36.24 -6.09 -0.81
C GLU A 55 -37.34 -7.16 -0.58
N GLY A 56 -38.56 -6.72 -0.21
CA GLY A 56 -39.71 -7.60 0.04
C GLY A 56 -39.79 -8.21 1.44
N VAL A 57 -38.84 -7.90 2.33
CA VAL A 57 -38.83 -8.38 3.72
C VAL A 57 -38.99 -7.19 4.67
N GLU A 58 -39.82 -7.34 5.70
CA GLU A 58 -39.92 -6.34 6.77
C GLU A 58 -38.70 -6.44 7.69
N ILE A 59 -37.93 -5.37 7.79
CA ILE A 59 -36.73 -5.28 8.63
C ILE A 59 -36.83 -4.15 9.64
N ASP A 60 -36.17 -4.31 10.79
CA ASP A 60 -36.00 -3.25 11.78
C ASP A 60 -35.05 -2.16 11.24
N LEU A 61 -35.33 -0.90 11.62
CA LEU A 61 -34.49 0.25 11.28
C LEU A 61 -33.96 0.91 12.55
N ASP A 62 -32.64 0.91 12.71
CA ASP A 62 -31.95 1.75 13.68
C ASP A 62 -31.59 3.11 13.02
N PRO A 63 -32.07 4.24 13.56
CA PRO A 63 -31.82 5.58 13.01
C PRO A 63 -30.35 6.00 13.03
N LYS A 64 -29.45 5.27 13.69
CA LYS A 64 -28.00 5.53 13.71
C LYS A 64 -27.29 5.11 12.43
N VAL A 65 -27.95 4.35 11.55
CA VAL A 65 -27.35 3.90 10.29
C VAL A 65 -26.82 5.08 9.48
N GLY A 66 -25.61 4.91 8.95
CA GLY A 66 -24.94 5.90 8.10
C GLY A 66 -24.33 5.21 6.89
N ILE A 67 -24.44 5.84 5.71
CA ILE A 67 -23.88 5.30 4.48
C ILE A 67 -22.98 6.36 3.86
N PHE A 68 -21.71 6.01 3.73
CA PHE A 68 -20.67 6.86 3.17
C PHE A 68 -20.00 6.12 2.02
N ILE A 69 -19.67 6.86 0.98
CA ILE A 69 -18.96 6.35 -0.18
C ILE A 69 -17.71 7.18 -0.42
N THR A 70 -16.66 6.55 -0.89
CA THR A 70 -15.50 7.25 -1.46
C THR A 70 -15.47 7.00 -2.96
N MET A 71 -14.95 7.98 -3.68
CA MET A 71 -14.69 7.87 -5.11
C MET A 71 -13.45 8.68 -5.44
N ASN A 72 -12.60 8.15 -6.32
CA ASN A 72 -11.59 8.97 -6.97
C ASN A 72 -11.96 9.08 -8.45
N PRO A 73 -12.46 10.22 -8.92
CA PRO A 73 -12.73 10.43 -10.34
C PRO A 73 -11.41 10.50 -11.14
N GLY A 74 -11.45 10.12 -12.43
CA GLY A 74 -10.33 10.27 -13.35
C GLY A 74 -9.27 9.15 -13.35
N TYR A 75 -9.45 8.09 -12.56
CA TYR A 75 -8.58 6.90 -12.61
C TYR A 75 -9.15 5.84 -13.57
N ALA A 76 -8.26 5.07 -14.20
CA ALA A 76 -8.64 4.01 -15.12
C ALA A 76 -9.54 2.97 -14.45
N GLY A 77 -10.51 2.43 -15.19
CA GLY A 77 -11.46 1.44 -14.68
C GLY A 77 -12.55 2.00 -13.76
N ARG A 78 -12.69 3.32 -13.64
CA ARG A 78 -13.70 3.96 -12.80
C ARG A 78 -14.73 4.70 -13.64
N THR A 79 -16.00 4.45 -13.37
CA THR A 79 -17.13 5.09 -14.05
C THR A 79 -17.63 6.29 -13.24
N GLU A 80 -18.18 7.30 -13.91
CA GLU A 80 -18.95 8.30 -13.18
C GLU A 80 -20.21 7.66 -12.57
N LEU A 81 -20.60 8.14 -11.38
CA LEU A 81 -21.85 7.69 -10.78
C LEU A 81 -23.06 8.20 -11.59
N PRO A 82 -24.12 7.40 -11.72
CA PRO A 82 -25.40 7.88 -12.24
C PRO A 82 -25.94 9.05 -11.43
N GLU A 83 -26.61 10.00 -12.09
CA GLU A 83 -27.25 11.15 -11.42
C GLU A 83 -28.26 10.73 -10.34
N SER A 84 -28.97 9.62 -10.56
CA SER A 84 -29.89 9.04 -9.57
C SER A 84 -29.20 8.64 -8.27
N VAL A 85 -27.94 8.20 -8.33
CA VAL A 85 -27.14 7.86 -7.15
C VAL A 85 -26.54 9.13 -6.56
N LYS A 86 -25.98 10.03 -7.39
CA LYS A 86 -25.42 11.31 -6.93
C LYS A 86 -26.43 12.13 -6.12
N ALA A 87 -27.70 12.15 -6.52
CA ALA A 87 -28.78 12.85 -5.82
C ALA A 87 -29.08 12.33 -4.39
N LEU A 88 -28.58 11.14 -4.04
CA LEU A 88 -28.73 10.56 -2.70
C LEU A 88 -27.62 10.97 -1.74
N PHE A 89 -26.50 11.48 -2.24
CA PHE A 89 -25.32 11.78 -1.46
C PHE A 89 -25.03 13.28 -1.40
N ARG A 90 -24.41 13.71 -0.32
CA ARG A 90 -23.84 15.05 -0.19
C ARG A 90 -22.36 14.99 -0.57
N PRO A 91 -21.91 15.69 -1.63
CA PRO A 91 -20.51 15.65 -2.02
C PRO A 91 -19.65 16.42 -1.00
N VAL A 92 -18.49 15.83 -0.69
CA VAL A 92 -17.40 16.47 0.06
C VAL A 92 -16.15 16.32 -0.78
N VAL A 93 -15.47 17.44 -1.04
CA VAL A 93 -14.34 17.49 -1.96
C VAL A 93 -13.05 17.71 -1.17
N CYS A 94 -12.19 16.68 -1.14
CA CYS A 94 -10.92 16.68 -0.42
C CYS A 94 -9.75 16.72 -1.43
N ILE A 95 -9.34 17.93 -1.84
CA ILE A 95 -8.36 18.10 -2.94
C ILE A 95 -6.91 18.04 -2.44
N LEU A 96 -6.54 18.92 -1.51
CA LEU A 96 -5.16 19.09 -1.09
C LEU A 96 -5.05 18.98 0.43
N PRO A 97 -4.36 17.95 0.96
CA PRO A 97 -4.08 17.87 2.39
C PRO A 97 -2.95 18.84 2.77
N ASP A 98 -2.98 19.34 4.00
CA ASP A 98 -1.86 20.10 4.58
C ASP A 98 -0.76 19.13 5.03
N LEU A 99 0.22 18.91 4.14
CA LEU A 99 1.33 18.00 4.39
C LEU A 99 2.26 18.47 5.51
N GLU A 100 2.40 19.79 5.71
CA GLU A 100 3.30 20.34 6.73
C GLU A 100 2.72 20.10 8.12
N MET A 101 1.43 20.37 8.29
CA MET A 101 0.73 20.12 9.56
C MET A 101 0.72 18.62 9.91
N ILE A 102 0.50 17.76 8.91
CA ILE A 102 0.53 16.30 9.13
C ILE A 102 1.94 15.84 9.55
N CYS A 103 2.99 16.29 8.85
CA CYS A 103 4.37 15.99 9.23
C CYS A 103 4.68 16.46 10.66
N LEU A 104 4.28 17.68 10.99
CA LEU A 104 4.52 18.28 12.30
C LEU A 104 3.89 17.43 13.41
N ILE A 105 2.60 17.11 13.30
CA ILE A 105 1.89 16.32 14.31
C ILE A 105 2.49 14.92 14.42
N SER A 106 2.80 14.28 13.28
CA SER A 106 3.38 12.92 13.28
C SER A 106 4.75 12.90 13.96
N LEU A 107 5.67 13.80 13.58
CA LEU A 107 6.99 13.89 14.19
C LEU A 107 6.89 14.21 15.68
N PHE A 108 6.01 15.16 16.05
CA PHE A 108 5.80 15.50 17.45
C PHE A 108 5.28 14.30 18.27
N SER A 109 4.35 13.52 17.70
CA SER A 109 3.83 12.30 18.34
C SER A 109 4.87 11.19 18.52
N ASP A 110 5.90 11.16 17.67
CA ASP A 110 7.04 10.23 17.78
C ASP A 110 8.16 10.76 18.71
N GLY A 111 7.97 11.92 19.35
CA GLY A 111 8.89 12.46 20.36
C GLY A 111 9.97 13.40 19.81
N PHE A 112 9.79 13.94 18.60
CA PHE A 112 10.69 14.95 18.04
C PHE A 112 10.43 16.33 18.65
N LEU A 113 11.45 16.95 19.25
CA LEU A 113 11.38 18.28 19.84
C LEU A 113 11.46 19.39 18.78
N GLN A 114 12.19 19.16 17.69
CA GLN A 114 12.36 20.11 16.58
C GLN A 114 11.36 19.87 15.42
N ALA A 115 10.24 19.19 15.71
CA ALA A 115 9.25 18.75 14.73
C ALA A 115 8.80 19.85 13.75
N LYS A 116 8.64 21.10 14.21
CA LYS A 116 8.23 22.24 13.36
C LYS A 116 9.22 22.55 12.24
N VAL A 117 10.52 22.60 12.57
CA VAL A 117 11.57 22.89 11.58
C VAL A 117 11.74 21.69 10.64
N LEU A 118 11.70 20.48 11.20
CA LEU A 118 11.84 19.23 10.48
C LEU A 118 10.71 18.98 9.47
N ALA A 119 9.46 19.25 9.87
CA ALA A 119 8.29 19.14 9.00
C ALA A 119 8.41 20.04 7.77
N LYS A 120 8.80 21.32 7.98
CA LYS A 120 9.04 22.26 6.89
C LYS A 120 10.15 21.79 5.96
N LYS A 121 11.28 21.30 6.49
CA LYS A 121 12.37 20.75 5.65
C LYS A 121 11.89 19.57 4.80
N MET A 122 11.11 18.67 5.39
CA MET A 122 10.57 17.49 4.71
C MET A 122 9.62 17.87 3.57
N THR A 123 8.67 18.79 3.81
CA THR A 123 7.73 19.24 2.78
C THR A 123 8.42 20.00 1.66
N VAL A 124 9.39 20.86 1.99
CA VAL A 124 10.22 21.54 0.98
C VAL A 124 11.02 20.54 0.16
N LEU A 125 11.65 19.53 0.76
CA LEU A 125 12.37 18.50 0.02
C LEU A 125 11.46 17.79 -1.00
N TYR A 126 10.28 17.34 -0.57
CA TYR A 126 9.35 16.63 -1.46
C TYR A 126 8.83 17.53 -2.58
N LYS A 127 8.58 18.82 -2.29
CA LYS A 127 8.21 19.81 -3.30
C LYS A 127 9.33 19.98 -4.33
N LEU A 128 10.56 20.23 -3.88
CA LEU A 128 11.71 20.43 -4.77
C LEU A 128 12.02 19.17 -5.58
N ALA A 129 11.98 17.98 -4.95
CA ALA A 129 12.23 16.73 -5.64
C ALA A 129 11.17 16.44 -6.72
N ARG A 130 9.90 16.78 -6.47
CA ARG A 130 8.84 16.70 -7.48
C ARG A 130 9.06 17.65 -8.67
N GLU A 131 9.62 18.83 -8.42
CA GLU A 131 9.83 19.87 -9.44
C GLU A 131 11.13 19.68 -10.23
N GLN A 132 12.18 19.13 -9.62
CA GLN A 132 13.52 19.06 -10.20
C GLN A 132 13.92 17.67 -10.72
N LEU A 133 13.40 16.59 -10.14
CA LEU A 133 13.72 15.24 -10.61
C LEU A 133 12.92 14.88 -11.86
N SER A 134 13.42 13.89 -12.61
CA SER A 134 12.74 13.42 -13.81
C SER A 134 11.33 12.87 -13.50
N LYS A 135 10.41 12.99 -14.45
CA LYS A 135 9.04 12.49 -14.31
C LYS A 135 8.98 10.99 -14.59
N GLN A 136 9.14 10.18 -13.53
CA GLN A 136 9.02 8.72 -13.60
C GLN A 136 7.65 8.24 -13.11
N TYR A 137 7.11 7.18 -13.74
CA TYR A 137 5.81 6.60 -13.34
C TYR A 137 5.77 6.04 -11.92
N HIS A 138 6.92 5.60 -11.40
CA HIS A 138 7.04 4.99 -10.07
C HIS A 138 7.41 6.00 -8.97
N TYR A 139 7.59 7.28 -9.31
CA TYR A 139 7.86 8.31 -8.30
C TYR A 139 6.55 8.74 -7.63
N ASP A 140 6.49 8.52 -6.32
CA ASP A 140 5.36 8.90 -5.48
C ASP A 140 5.79 9.95 -4.44
N TRP A 141 5.25 11.15 -4.60
CA TRP A 141 5.42 12.30 -3.70
C TRP A 141 4.17 12.55 -2.85
N GLY A 142 3.21 11.63 -2.86
CA GLY A 142 1.96 11.73 -2.13
C GLY A 142 2.08 11.42 -0.64
N LEU A 143 0.94 11.55 0.05
CA LEU A 143 0.84 11.36 1.50
C LEU A 143 1.24 9.94 1.95
N ARG A 144 1.06 8.92 1.11
CA ARG A 144 1.46 7.53 1.42
C ARG A 144 2.97 7.39 1.51
N ALA A 145 3.72 7.94 0.55
CA ALA A 145 5.18 7.95 0.59
C ALA A 145 5.70 8.73 1.80
N LEU A 146 5.12 9.91 2.05
CA LEU A 146 5.42 10.77 3.19
C LEU A 146 5.21 10.07 4.53
N ASN A 147 4.03 9.45 4.74
CA ASN A 147 3.71 8.69 5.95
C ASN A 147 4.65 7.51 6.19
N ALA A 148 5.12 6.86 5.12
CA ALA A 148 6.06 5.78 5.24
C ALA A 148 7.42 6.28 5.76
N VAL A 149 7.88 7.45 5.31
CA VAL A 149 9.09 8.10 5.85
C VAL A 149 8.94 8.53 7.29
N LEU A 150 7.80 9.12 7.65
CA LEU A 150 7.53 9.54 9.03
C LEU A 150 7.57 8.34 10.00
N ARG A 151 6.92 7.22 9.64
CA ARG A 151 6.98 5.99 10.44
C ARG A 151 8.41 5.46 10.62
N MET A 152 9.21 5.47 9.55
CA MET A 152 10.61 5.04 9.63
C MET A 152 11.44 5.98 10.52
N ALA A 153 11.24 7.30 10.39
CA ALA A 153 11.89 8.29 11.25
C ALA A 153 11.56 8.07 12.73
N GLY A 154 10.29 7.77 13.06
CA GLY A 154 9.88 7.43 14.42
C GLY A 154 10.55 6.16 14.96
N VAL A 155 10.64 5.10 14.15
CA VAL A 155 11.34 3.86 14.52
C VAL A 155 12.83 4.13 14.77
N LEU A 156 13.48 4.87 13.87
CA LEU A 156 14.89 5.23 14.00
C LEU A 156 15.13 6.11 15.25
N LYS A 157 14.23 7.08 15.53
CA LYS A 157 14.37 7.92 16.72
C LYS A 157 14.31 7.12 18.01
N ARG A 158 13.42 6.12 18.09
CA ARG A 158 13.34 5.21 19.25
C ARG A 158 14.56 4.30 19.37
N ALA A 159 15.09 3.82 18.24
CA ALA A 159 16.26 2.96 18.23
C ALA A 159 17.56 3.71 18.57
N THR A 160 17.65 5.00 18.24
CA THR A 160 18.82 5.84 18.50
C THR A 160 18.43 7.17 19.16
N PRO A 161 18.13 7.19 20.48
CA PRO A 161 17.66 8.40 21.16
C PRO A 161 18.67 9.54 21.16
N ASP A 162 19.96 9.21 21.27
CA ASP A 162 21.07 10.17 21.42
C ASP A 162 21.48 10.85 20.11
N VAL A 163 21.03 10.31 18.97
CA VAL A 163 21.34 10.88 17.65
C VAL A 163 20.51 12.15 17.43
N PRO A 164 21.10 13.24 16.94
CA PRO A 164 20.36 14.47 16.68
C PRO A 164 19.21 14.24 15.69
N GLU A 165 18.06 14.84 15.96
CA GLU A 165 16.82 14.60 15.21
C GLU A 165 16.94 14.91 13.71
N ASN A 166 17.73 15.93 13.35
CA ASN A 166 18.03 16.26 11.96
C ASN A 166 18.70 15.09 11.22
N PHE A 167 19.64 14.38 11.87
CA PHE A 167 20.30 13.22 11.27
C PHE A 167 19.34 12.05 11.11
N VAL A 168 18.49 11.81 12.11
CA VAL A 168 17.47 10.74 12.05
C VAL A 168 16.52 10.96 10.86
N LEU A 169 16.00 12.19 10.71
CA LEU A 169 15.09 12.49 9.60
C LEU A 169 15.79 12.44 8.25
N MET A 170 16.97 13.05 8.12
CA MET A 170 17.76 13.02 6.88
C MET A 170 18.03 11.58 6.43
N ARG A 171 18.40 10.72 7.38
CA ARG A 171 18.63 9.29 7.13
C ARG A 171 17.36 8.60 6.64
N ALA A 172 16.23 8.78 7.33
CA ALA A 172 14.96 8.20 6.92
C ALA A 172 14.56 8.65 5.50
N LEU A 173 14.72 9.94 5.20
CA LEU A 173 14.43 10.52 3.88
C LEU A 173 15.29 9.92 2.78
N ARG A 174 16.60 9.76 3.04
CA ARG A 174 17.55 9.18 2.10
C ARG A 174 17.25 7.70 1.88
N ASP A 175 17.27 6.90 2.94
CA ASP A 175 17.24 5.44 2.84
C ASP A 175 15.91 4.94 2.22
N MET A 176 14.80 5.66 2.42
CA MET A 176 13.50 5.29 1.83
C MET A 176 13.28 5.73 0.37
N ASN A 177 13.98 6.75 -0.09
CA ASN A 177 13.78 7.27 -1.44
C ASN A 177 14.90 6.85 -2.40
N TYR A 178 16.12 6.68 -1.88
CA TYR A 178 17.27 6.25 -2.66
C TYR A 178 17.03 5.00 -3.53
N PRO A 179 16.39 3.91 -3.03
CA PRO A 179 16.17 2.70 -3.83
C PRO A 179 15.22 2.90 -5.01
N LYS A 180 14.42 3.98 -5.01
CA LYS A 180 13.41 4.26 -6.03
C LYS A 180 13.95 5.02 -7.22
N PHE A 181 15.03 5.78 -7.04
CA PHE A 181 15.49 6.72 -8.06
C PHE A 181 16.22 6.01 -9.20
N VAL A 182 16.03 6.55 -10.41
CA VAL A 182 16.90 6.22 -11.54
C VAL A 182 18.30 6.78 -11.28
N PHE A 183 19.31 6.17 -11.89
CA PHE A 183 20.72 6.49 -11.65
C PHE A 183 21.03 7.99 -11.81
N GLU A 184 20.44 8.66 -12.80
CA GLU A 184 20.64 10.07 -13.11
C GLU A 184 20.05 11.02 -12.06
N ASP A 185 18.96 10.63 -11.40
CA ASP A 185 18.26 11.45 -10.39
C ASP A 185 18.90 11.33 -8.99
N VAL A 186 19.68 10.27 -8.75
CA VAL A 186 20.33 10.03 -7.45
C VAL A 186 21.24 11.19 -7.03
N PRO A 187 22.17 11.69 -7.86
CA PRO A 187 23.01 12.83 -7.49
C PRO A 187 22.21 14.11 -7.23
N LEU A 188 21.15 14.35 -8.01
CA LEU A 188 20.27 15.52 -7.84
C LEU A 188 19.57 15.48 -6.48
N PHE A 189 18.98 14.33 -6.13
CA PHE A 189 18.32 14.16 -4.83
C PHE A 189 19.29 14.29 -3.66
N LEU A 190 20.50 13.72 -3.78
CA LEU A 190 21.53 13.88 -2.74
C LEU A 190 22.00 15.34 -2.60
N GLY A 191 22.03 16.11 -3.70
CA GLY A 191 22.24 17.55 -3.68
C GLY A 191 21.16 18.27 -2.87
N LEU A 192 19.88 18.01 -3.17
CA LEU A 192 18.75 18.58 -2.42
C LEU A 192 18.79 18.25 -0.92
N ILE A 193 19.20 17.03 -0.56
CA ILE A 193 19.40 16.65 0.83
C ILE A 193 20.51 17.50 1.47
N ARG A 194 21.67 17.64 0.82
CA ARG A 194 22.81 18.42 1.34
C ARG A 194 22.46 19.88 1.55
N ASP A 195 21.66 20.47 0.65
CA ASP A 195 21.22 21.86 0.76
C ASP A 195 20.28 22.09 1.96
N LEU A 196 19.37 21.14 2.24
CA LEU A 196 18.45 21.22 3.38
C LEU A 196 19.07 20.81 4.72
N PHE A 197 20.12 20.01 4.66
CA PHE A 197 20.81 19.41 5.79
C PHE A 197 22.34 19.64 5.68
N PRO A 198 22.79 20.91 5.74
CA PRO A 198 24.19 21.25 5.51
C PRO A 198 25.10 20.71 6.62
N GLY A 199 26.30 20.25 6.25
CA GLY A 199 27.32 19.76 7.19
C GLY A 199 27.00 18.42 7.86
N MET A 200 26.04 17.66 7.33
CA MET A 200 25.64 16.37 7.88
C MET A 200 25.99 15.23 6.92
N ASP A 201 27.08 14.53 7.21
CA ASP A 201 27.41 13.26 6.57
C ASP A 201 26.81 12.11 7.39
N CYS A 202 25.78 11.46 6.86
CA CYS A 202 25.20 10.29 7.50
C CYS A 202 25.86 9.02 6.96
N PRO A 203 26.60 8.26 7.78
CA PRO A 203 27.12 6.98 7.34
C PRO A 203 25.95 6.03 7.04
N ARG A 204 26.11 5.18 6.03
CA ARG A 204 25.16 4.10 5.76
C ARG A 204 25.30 3.07 6.88
N VAL A 205 24.18 2.58 7.39
CA VAL A 205 24.22 1.45 8.32
C VAL A 205 24.51 0.19 7.52
N GLY A 206 25.64 -0.44 7.82
CA GLY A 206 25.98 -1.73 7.27
C GLY A 206 25.19 -2.84 7.98
N TYR A 207 24.90 -3.91 7.24
CA TYR A 207 24.46 -5.17 7.80
C TYR A 207 25.54 -6.21 7.52
N PRO A 208 26.64 -6.25 8.30
CA PRO A 208 27.80 -7.09 7.98
C PRO A 208 27.44 -8.57 7.82
N ASP A 209 26.63 -9.10 8.74
CA ASP A 209 26.20 -10.50 8.71
C ASP A 209 25.34 -10.82 7.49
N PHE A 210 24.43 -9.90 7.14
CA PHE A 210 23.59 -10.06 5.96
C PHE A 210 24.41 -9.95 4.67
N ASN A 211 25.33 -8.98 4.59
CA ASN A 211 26.21 -8.81 3.43
C ASN A 211 27.06 -10.06 3.20
N ALA A 212 27.64 -10.64 4.26
CA ALA A 212 28.39 -11.89 4.19
C ALA A 212 27.51 -13.07 3.73
N ALA A 213 26.27 -13.15 4.23
CA ALA A 213 25.31 -14.17 3.80
C ALA A 213 24.91 -14.02 2.32
N VAL A 214 24.76 -12.78 1.84
CA VAL A 214 24.47 -12.48 0.43
C VAL A 214 25.65 -12.88 -0.45
N GLU A 215 26.88 -12.47 -0.11
CA GLU A 215 28.09 -12.86 -0.85
C GLU A 215 28.19 -14.39 -0.97
N LYS A 216 28.00 -15.10 0.14
CA LYS A 216 27.97 -16.56 0.17
C LYS A 216 26.88 -17.14 -0.74
N ALA A 217 25.69 -16.54 -0.76
CA ALA A 217 24.60 -16.97 -1.64
C ALA A 217 24.96 -16.80 -3.13
N PHE A 218 25.65 -15.71 -3.50
CA PHE A 218 26.14 -15.51 -4.87
C PHE A 218 27.18 -16.58 -5.26
N THR A 219 28.19 -16.80 -4.40
CA THR A 219 29.26 -17.77 -4.68
C THR A 219 28.72 -19.20 -4.79
N GLN A 220 27.78 -19.61 -3.94
CA GLN A 220 27.18 -20.95 -3.98
C GLN A 220 26.45 -21.26 -5.29
N HIS A 221 25.92 -20.23 -5.96
CA HIS A 221 25.20 -20.37 -7.23
C HIS A 221 26.09 -20.08 -8.45
N GLY A 222 27.40 -19.88 -8.25
CA GLY A 222 28.35 -19.64 -9.32
C GLY A 222 28.24 -18.26 -9.97
N TYR A 223 27.64 -17.27 -9.29
CA TYR A 223 27.55 -15.91 -9.80
C TYR A 223 28.85 -15.12 -9.56
N VAL A 224 29.14 -14.19 -10.46
CA VAL A 224 30.18 -13.18 -10.27
C VAL A 224 29.66 -12.13 -9.29
N ILE A 225 30.47 -11.79 -8.28
CA ILE A 225 30.11 -10.79 -7.28
C ILE A 225 30.29 -9.39 -7.88
N LEU A 226 29.19 -8.66 -7.99
CA LEU A 226 29.15 -7.26 -8.41
C LEU A 226 28.63 -6.43 -7.23
N ASN A 227 29.36 -5.39 -6.83
CA ASN A 227 29.02 -4.57 -5.66
C ASN A 227 27.65 -3.91 -5.80
N GLU A 228 27.31 -3.48 -7.02
CA GLU A 228 26.01 -2.89 -7.33
C GLU A 228 24.87 -3.88 -7.10
N GLN A 229 25.07 -5.17 -7.40
CA GLN A 229 24.07 -6.20 -7.17
C GLN A 229 23.91 -6.53 -5.69
N LEU A 230 25.02 -6.58 -4.93
CA LEU A 230 24.97 -6.74 -3.48
C LEU A 230 24.16 -5.61 -2.84
N ASP A 231 24.45 -4.37 -3.25
CA ASP A 231 23.73 -3.19 -2.79
C ASP A 231 22.23 -3.26 -3.08
N LYS A 232 21.83 -3.79 -4.24
CA LYS A 232 20.41 -3.98 -4.57
C LYS A 232 19.73 -5.04 -3.72
N VAL A 233 20.43 -6.11 -3.32
CA VAL A 233 19.87 -7.10 -2.38
C VAL A 233 19.65 -6.49 -1.00
N VAL A 234 20.60 -5.67 -0.53
CA VAL A 234 20.47 -4.93 0.74
C VAL A 234 19.32 -3.92 0.68
N GLN A 235 19.23 -3.14 -0.40
CA GLN A 235 18.13 -2.18 -0.60
C GLN A 235 16.76 -2.86 -0.61
N LEU A 236 16.65 -4.03 -1.25
CA LEU A 236 15.42 -4.82 -1.24
C LEU A 236 15.09 -5.30 0.18
N TYR A 237 16.09 -5.80 0.92
CA TYR A 237 15.92 -6.23 2.31
C TYR A 237 15.42 -5.10 3.21
N GLU A 238 16.05 -3.93 3.16
CA GLU A 238 15.66 -2.73 3.92
C GLU A 238 14.24 -2.28 3.55
N THR A 239 13.91 -2.27 2.25
CA THR A 239 12.58 -1.89 1.77
C THR A 239 11.51 -2.84 2.31
N MET A 240 11.78 -4.15 2.30
CA MET A 240 10.87 -5.19 2.80
C MET A 240 10.73 -5.21 4.34
N MET A 241 11.61 -4.56 5.10
CA MET A 241 11.40 -4.36 6.54
C MET A 241 10.32 -3.30 6.82
N THR A 242 10.19 -2.31 5.94
CA THR A 242 9.29 -1.16 6.15
C THR A 242 7.94 -1.32 5.46
N ARG A 243 7.84 -2.22 4.47
CA ARG A 243 6.65 -2.44 3.64
C ARG A 243 6.37 -3.93 3.47
N HIS A 244 5.09 -4.28 3.44
CA HIS A 244 4.63 -5.66 3.23
C HIS A 244 4.75 -6.11 1.77
N SER A 245 4.77 -5.17 0.82
CA SER A 245 4.89 -5.41 -0.61
C SER A 245 5.93 -4.47 -1.22
N SER A 246 6.60 -4.94 -2.28
CA SER A 246 7.65 -4.20 -2.98
C SER A 246 7.63 -4.57 -4.46
N MET A 247 7.85 -3.58 -5.33
CA MET A 247 7.99 -3.80 -6.77
C MET A 247 9.46 -3.72 -7.16
N ILE A 248 9.92 -4.68 -7.96
CA ILE A 248 11.28 -4.70 -8.47
C ILE A 248 11.21 -4.34 -9.95
N VAL A 249 11.54 -3.08 -10.24
CA VAL A 249 11.47 -2.51 -11.58
C VAL A 249 12.86 -2.51 -12.20
N GLY A 250 12.95 -2.91 -13.47
CA GLY A 250 14.20 -2.94 -14.21
C GLY A 250 14.03 -3.58 -15.59
N PRO A 251 15.01 -3.41 -16.48
CA PRO A 251 14.93 -3.90 -17.85
C PRO A 251 14.91 -5.43 -17.94
N THR A 252 14.52 -5.95 -19.11
CA THR A 252 14.66 -7.37 -19.46
C THR A 252 16.12 -7.79 -19.35
N GLY A 253 16.38 -8.94 -18.72
CA GLY A 253 17.75 -9.41 -18.46
C GLY A 253 18.52 -8.66 -17.37
N GLY A 254 17.93 -7.66 -16.70
CA GLY A 254 18.59 -6.84 -15.67
C GLY A 254 18.86 -7.54 -14.32
N GLY A 255 18.82 -8.87 -14.23
CA GLY A 255 19.16 -9.61 -13.01
C GLY A 255 18.15 -9.55 -11.86
N LYS A 256 16.93 -9.04 -12.07
CA LYS A 256 15.88 -8.92 -11.03
C LYS A 256 15.64 -10.22 -10.26
N THR A 257 15.49 -11.33 -10.99
CA THR A 257 15.26 -12.67 -10.42
C THR A 257 16.44 -13.13 -9.57
N VAL A 258 17.68 -12.78 -9.95
CA VAL A 258 18.89 -13.10 -9.20
C VAL A 258 18.89 -12.38 -7.85
N VAL A 259 18.55 -11.09 -7.84
CA VAL A 259 18.43 -10.28 -6.59
C VAL A 259 17.39 -10.87 -5.63
N ILE A 260 16.21 -11.26 -6.13
CA ILE A 260 15.14 -11.86 -5.32
C ILE A 260 15.58 -13.19 -4.71
N ARG A 261 16.19 -14.06 -5.53
CA ARG A 261 16.65 -15.37 -5.08
C ARG A 261 17.81 -15.25 -4.09
N ALA A 262 18.75 -14.34 -4.35
CA ALA A 262 19.86 -14.04 -3.44
C ALA A 262 19.36 -13.59 -2.06
N LEU A 263 18.34 -12.73 -2.00
CA LEU A 263 17.70 -12.34 -0.74
C LEU A 263 17.15 -13.56 0.03
N CYS A 264 16.39 -14.43 -0.63
CA CYS A 264 15.79 -15.61 0.01
C CYS A 264 16.85 -16.58 0.51
N ASN A 265 17.90 -16.78 -0.28
CA ASN A 265 19.02 -17.65 0.05
C ASN A 265 19.84 -17.07 1.22
N ALA A 266 20.13 -15.77 1.22
CA ALA A 266 20.83 -15.10 2.30
C ALA A 266 20.09 -15.23 3.64
N GLN A 267 18.76 -15.03 3.65
CA GLN A 267 17.94 -15.25 4.85
C GLN A 267 18.00 -16.69 5.34
N THR A 268 17.97 -17.66 4.41
CA THR A 268 18.07 -19.08 4.74
C THR A 268 19.44 -19.41 5.34
N ILE A 269 20.52 -18.83 4.82
CA ILE A 269 21.89 -18.96 5.36
C ILE A 269 21.98 -18.36 6.77
N MET A 270 21.26 -17.28 7.05
CA MET A 270 21.16 -16.66 8.39
C MET A 270 20.29 -17.46 9.37
N GLY A 271 19.78 -18.64 8.98
CA GLY A 271 18.97 -19.49 9.84
C GLY A 271 17.48 -19.17 9.85
N ILE A 272 17.00 -18.33 8.93
CA ILE A 272 15.57 -18.06 8.72
C ILE A 272 15.15 -18.77 7.42
N PRO A 273 14.52 -19.95 7.48
CA PRO A 273 14.09 -20.64 6.27
C PRO A 273 13.11 -19.76 5.49
N THR A 274 13.49 -19.36 4.27
CA THR A 274 12.67 -18.51 3.41
C THR A 274 12.12 -19.30 2.24
N LYS A 275 10.79 -19.29 2.08
CA LYS A 275 10.09 -19.91 0.95
C LYS A 275 9.52 -18.85 0.02
N LEU A 276 9.71 -19.07 -1.28
CA LEU A 276 9.20 -18.21 -2.35
C LEU A 276 8.11 -18.95 -3.12
N PHE A 277 6.91 -18.36 -3.20
CA PHE A 277 5.77 -18.85 -3.95
C PHE A 277 5.61 -17.97 -5.20
N ILE A 278 5.95 -18.50 -6.36
CA ILE A 278 5.98 -17.74 -7.61
C ILE A 278 4.69 -18.01 -8.36
N LEU A 279 4.05 -16.95 -8.84
CA LEU A 279 2.85 -17.03 -9.66
C LEU A 279 2.85 -15.95 -10.73
N ASN A 280 2.39 -16.30 -11.93
CA ASN A 280 2.15 -15.34 -12.99
C ASN A 280 0.65 -14.98 -12.98
N PRO A 281 0.27 -13.77 -12.51
CA PRO A 281 -1.14 -13.39 -12.40
C PRO A 281 -1.85 -13.33 -13.75
N LYS A 282 -1.11 -13.16 -14.86
CA LYS A 282 -1.66 -13.11 -16.22
C LYS A 282 -1.81 -14.47 -16.88
N ALA A 283 -1.28 -15.53 -16.29
CA ALA A 283 -1.41 -16.88 -16.84
C ALA A 283 -2.83 -17.45 -16.62
N CYS A 284 -3.61 -16.84 -15.74
CA CYS A 284 -4.97 -17.26 -15.37
C CYS A 284 -5.92 -16.07 -15.44
N SER A 285 -7.22 -16.35 -15.55
CA SER A 285 -8.24 -15.31 -15.40
C SER A 285 -8.30 -14.77 -13.97
N VAL A 286 -8.85 -13.56 -13.79
CA VAL A 286 -9.05 -12.94 -12.46
C VAL A 286 -9.89 -13.86 -11.56
N ILE A 287 -10.88 -14.54 -12.13
CA ILE A 287 -11.74 -15.50 -11.44
C ILE A 287 -10.95 -16.70 -10.93
N GLU A 288 -10.07 -17.27 -11.76
CA GLU A 288 -9.22 -18.40 -11.34
C GLU A 288 -8.16 -17.97 -10.33
N LEU A 289 -7.69 -16.72 -10.39
CA LEU A 289 -6.68 -16.19 -9.47
C LEU A 289 -7.27 -15.97 -8.07
N TYR A 290 -8.41 -15.28 -7.96
CA TYR A 290 -9.00 -14.86 -6.68
C TYR A 290 -10.11 -15.79 -6.17
N GLY A 291 -10.82 -16.44 -7.08
CA GLY A 291 -12.02 -17.23 -6.79
C GLY A 291 -13.30 -16.52 -7.20
N ILE A 292 -14.40 -17.26 -7.16
CA ILE A 292 -15.72 -16.77 -7.54
C ILE A 292 -16.79 -17.38 -6.65
N LEU A 293 -17.80 -16.57 -6.33
CA LEU A 293 -19.05 -17.04 -5.76
C LEU A 293 -19.98 -17.45 -6.90
N ASP A 294 -20.37 -18.71 -6.95
CA ASP A 294 -21.29 -19.19 -7.97
C ASP A 294 -22.61 -18.40 -7.91
N PRO A 295 -23.06 -17.78 -9.01
CA PRO A 295 -24.24 -16.92 -9.01
C PRO A 295 -25.56 -17.68 -8.77
N VAL A 296 -25.58 -18.99 -9.03
CA VAL A 296 -26.74 -19.87 -8.89
C VAL A 296 -26.71 -20.56 -7.54
N THR A 297 -25.65 -21.31 -7.23
CA THR A 297 -25.59 -22.12 -6.00
C THR A 297 -25.22 -21.29 -4.77
N ARG A 298 -24.57 -20.13 -4.98
CA ARG A 298 -23.96 -19.30 -3.93
C ARG A 298 -22.84 -20.00 -3.16
N ASP A 299 -22.24 -21.03 -3.75
CA ASP A 299 -21.04 -21.67 -3.19
C ASP A 299 -19.79 -20.89 -3.60
N TRP A 300 -18.86 -20.76 -2.65
CA TRP A 300 -17.58 -20.11 -2.89
C TRP A 300 -16.56 -21.10 -3.42
N THR A 301 -15.97 -20.80 -4.58
CA THR A 301 -14.83 -21.53 -5.14
C THR A 301 -13.56 -20.69 -4.97
N ASP A 302 -12.59 -21.20 -4.23
CA ASP A 302 -11.32 -20.52 -3.99
C ASP A 302 -10.45 -20.47 -5.26
N GLY A 303 -9.86 -19.30 -5.52
CA GLY A 303 -8.85 -19.15 -6.57
C GLY A 303 -7.46 -19.61 -6.15
N LEU A 304 -6.54 -19.64 -7.12
CA LEU A 304 -5.15 -20.04 -6.92
C LEU A 304 -4.44 -19.20 -5.85
N LEU A 305 -4.52 -17.86 -5.95
CA LEU A 305 -3.89 -16.97 -4.97
C LEU A 305 -4.55 -17.12 -3.61
N SER A 306 -5.87 -17.22 -3.55
CA SER A 306 -6.62 -17.40 -2.30
C SER A 306 -6.23 -18.67 -1.56
N ASN A 307 -6.05 -19.78 -2.29
CA ASN A 307 -5.57 -21.05 -1.75
C ASN A 307 -4.13 -20.95 -1.24
N ILE A 308 -3.21 -20.41 -2.07
CA ILE A 308 -1.81 -20.18 -1.66
C ILE A 308 -1.76 -19.29 -0.42
N PHE A 309 -2.48 -18.17 -0.43
CA PHE A 309 -2.52 -17.21 0.66
C PHE A 309 -3.03 -17.84 1.96
N ARG A 310 -4.09 -18.65 1.89
CA ARG A 310 -4.60 -19.38 3.06
C ARG A 310 -3.57 -20.37 3.59
N ASP A 311 -2.93 -21.13 2.71
CA ASP A 311 -1.92 -22.12 3.09
C ASP A 311 -0.69 -21.49 3.74
N ILE A 312 -0.19 -20.37 3.19
CA ILE A 312 0.97 -19.68 3.76
C ILE A 312 0.67 -18.96 5.08
N ASN A 313 -0.60 -18.69 5.40
CA ASN A 313 -1.00 -18.06 6.65
C ASN A 313 -1.41 -19.06 7.73
N LYS A 314 -1.36 -20.38 7.45
CA LYS A 314 -1.57 -21.41 8.48
C LYS A 314 -0.52 -21.26 9.60
N PRO A 315 -0.94 -21.32 10.88
CA PRO A 315 -0.04 -21.22 12.03
C PRO A 315 1.07 -22.26 11.92
N THR A 316 2.30 -21.86 12.20
CA THR A 316 3.46 -22.77 12.17
C THR A 316 4.36 -22.47 13.36
N GLU A 317 4.86 -23.51 14.01
CA GLU A 317 5.75 -23.37 15.17
C GLU A 317 7.17 -22.89 14.80
N LYS A 318 7.54 -23.03 13.52
CA LYS A 318 8.85 -22.63 13.00
C LYS A 318 8.81 -21.19 12.46
N ASN A 319 9.83 -20.40 12.79
CA ASN A 319 10.03 -19.05 12.25
C ASN A 319 10.46 -19.12 10.77
N ILE A 320 9.49 -19.37 9.88
CA ILE A 320 9.68 -19.51 8.44
C ILE A 320 9.18 -18.23 7.76
N ARG A 321 10.01 -17.64 6.91
CA ARG A 321 9.60 -16.51 6.08
C ARG A 321 8.98 -16.98 4.78
N ARG A 322 7.86 -16.40 4.38
CA ARG A 322 7.11 -16.79 3.18
C ARG A 322 6.88 -15.54 2.33
N TYR A 323 7.27 -15.61 1.06
CA TYR A 323 7.07 -14.53 0.10
C TYR A 323 6.25 -15.04 -1.07
N ILE A 324 5.29 -14.23 -1.51
CA ILE A 324 4.59 -14.43 -2.76
C ILE A 324 5.22 -13.49 -3.79
N LEU A 325 5.65 -14.04 -4.92
CA LEU A 325 6.19 -13.31 -6.06
C LEU A 325 5.20 -13.37 -7.21
N PHE A 326 4.67 -12.20 -7.58
CA PHE A 326 3.91 -12.02 -8.81
C PHE A 326 4.89 -11.77 -9.95
N ASP A 327 5.21 -12.81 -10.72
CA ASP A 327 6.15 -12.75 -11.85
C ASP A 327 5.39 -12.53 -13.16
N GLY A 328 5.14 -11.26 -13.47
CA GLY A 328 4.42 -10.86 -14.67
C GLY A 328 4.17 -9.36 -14.70
N ASP A 329 3.58 -8.89 -15.81
CA ASP A 329 3.23 -7.49 -15.98
C ASP A 329 2.08 -7.09 -15.06
N VAL A 330 2.17 -5.88 -14.53
CA VAL A 330 1.12 -5.28 -13.71
C VAL A 330 0.04 -4.67 -14.61
N ASP A 331 -1.21 -5.00 -14.35
CA ASP A 331 -2.37 -4.29 -14.90
C ASP A 331 -3.38 -4.01 -13.79
N ALA A 332 -4.26 -3.05 -14.05
CA ALA A 332 -5.26 -2.59 -13.09
C ALA A 332 -6.34 -3.64 -12.79
N LEU A 333 -6.56 -4.63 -13.67
CA LEU A 333 -7.64 -5.60 -13.50
C LEU A 333 -7.34 -6.60 -12.40
N TRP A 334 -6.10 -7.07 -12.27
CA TRP A 334 -5.76 -7.99 -11.18
C TRP A 334 -5.19 -7.27 -9.95
N ILE A 335 -4.30 -6.28 -10.10
CA ILE A 335 -3.58 -5.69 -8.95
C ILE A 335 -4.49 -4.95 -7.96
N GLU A 336 -5.67 -4.52 -8.41
CA GLU A 336 -6.62 -3.76 -7.60
C GLU A 336 -7.66 -4.62 -6.86
N ASN A 337 -7.61 -5.96 -7.01
CA ASN A 337 -8.45 -6.92 -6.29
C ASN A 337 -7.73 -7.52 -5.08
#